data_AF-A0A3A4QP06-F1
#
_entry.id   AF-A0A3A4QP06-F1
#
_cell.length_a   1.000
_cell.length_b   1.000
_cell.length_c   1.000
_cell.angle_alpha   90.00
_cell.angle_beta   90.00
_cell.angle_gamma   90.00
#
_symmetry.space_group_name_H-M   'P 1'
#
loop_
_entity.id
_entity.type
_entity.pdbx_description
1 polymer ?
#
loop_
_entity_poly.entity_id
_entity_poly.type
_entity_poly.pdbx_seq_one_letter_code
_entity_poly.pdbx_strand_id
1 'polypeptide(L)'
;MRIHWFSFTVHAPESFGRDIWQKFFFHSLGDLVDSNRKGRGFENIDVALNEAKFYYNPIQSKTKENVEVKEYFHFEFTGQSCDAIAPEYFAKLFEFLSASGHRFAIKRIDLAFDNVPFTPIEFCKAILNEFCTTLAKRESLSIVQAPYAPREDGQLGCETCYIGDKSSMRFIRVYNLRGFTRLEMVCRDERAHVVAEDIFKYEYSRWDEVARGHVVQYIRFDERFGQWVSFVGSAVSANIKISSARVVSLSRMEAWFERQVSVALSVYVEVWGEYEANRRLKSIIRKALSRDRSRYSAVLQLANAGGML
;
A
#
# COMPACT_ATOMS: atom_id res chain seq x y z
N MET A 1 17.62 8.06 2.40
CA MET A 1 16.30 7.41 2.51
C MET A 1 16.49 5.95 2.87
N ARG A 2 15.53 5.34 3.57
CA ARG A 2 15.51 3.91 3.85
C ARG A 2 14.11 3.33 3.71
N ILE A 3 14.02 2.02 3.49
CA ILE A 3 12.75 1.29 3.56
C ILE A 3 12.40 1.10 5.03
N HIS A 4 11.21 1.52 5.44
CA HIS A 4 10.76 1.46 6.84
C HIS A 4 9.54 0.54 7.05
N TRP A 5 9.06 -0.07 5.97
CA TRP A 5 8.13 -1.18 5.99
C TRP A 5 8.22 -1.86 4.63
N PHE A 6 8.19 -3.18 4.61
CA PHE A 6 8.15 -3.93 3.36
C PHE A 6 7.25 -5.14 3.54
N SER A 7 6.36 -5.40 2.59
CA SER A 7 5.61 -6.66 2.59
C SER A 7 5.27 -7.09 1.18
N PHE A 8 5.24 -8.39 0.96
CA PHE A 8 4.98 -8.97 -0.36
C PHE A 8 4.30 -10.33 -0.25
N THR A 9 3.58 -10.70 -1.31
CA THR A 9 2.88 -11.98 -1.44
C THR A 9 3.41 -12.70 -2.67
N VAL A 10 3.65 -14.00 -2.56
CA VAL A 10 4.07 -14.85 -3.67
C VAL A 10 3.10 -16.02 -3.79
N HIS A 11 2.62 -16.28 -5.00
CA HIS A 11 1.77 -17.41 -5.33
C HIS A 11 2.63 -18.64 -5.65
N ALA A 12 3.12 -19.26 -4.57
CA ALA A 12 3.98 -20.44 -4.58
C ALA A 12 3.78 -21.23 -3.27
N PRO A 13 4.24 -22.50 -3.22
CA PRO A 13 4.19 -23.30 -2.00
C PRO A 13 4.99 -22.68 -0.85
N GLU A 14 4.67 -23.08 0.39
CA GLU A 14 5.38 -22.65 1.60
C GLU A 14 6.90 -22.91 1.55
N SER A 15 7.31 -24.05 0.98
CA SER A 15 8.72 -24.42 0.85
C SER A 15 9.53 -23.36 0.12
N PHE A 16 8.98 -22.79 -0.96
CA PHE A 16 9.62 -21.70 -1.69
C PHE A 16 9.78 -20.43 -0.83
N GLY A 17 8.81 -20.16 0.05
CA GLY A 17 8.89 -19.07 1.02
C GLY A 17 10.03 -19.29 2.02
N ARG A 18 10.20 -20.51 2.52
CA ARG A 18 11.32 -20.87 3.42
C ARG A 18 12.67 -20.76 2.72
N ASP A 19 12.76 -21.13 1.44
CA ASP A 19 13.97 -20.95 0.64
C ASP A 19 14.34 -19.47 0.48
N ILE A 20 13.36 -18.60 0.22
CA ILE A 20 13.55 -17.15 0.19
C ILE A 20 14.06 -16.66 1.56
N TRP A 21 13.47 -17.12 2.66
CA TRP A 21 13.90 -16.73 4.00
C TRP A 21 15.37 -17.06 4.23
N GLN A 22 15.76 -18.31 3.98
CA GLN A 22 17.14 -18.77 4.14
C GLN A 22 18.11 -17.99 3.26
N LYS A 23 17.72 -17.70 2.02
CA LYS A 23 18.59 -17.01 1.06
C LYS A 23 18.79 -15.52 1.35
N PHE A 24 17.75 -14.81 1.81
CA PHE A 24 17.78 -13.34 1.87
C PHE A 24 17.72 -12.75 3.27
N PHE A 25 17.15 -13.46 4.25
CA PHE A 25 16.73 -12.84 5.52
C PHE A 25 17.31 -13.51 6.76
N PHE A 26 17.60 -14.81 6.70
CA PHE A 26 18.08 -15.59 7.85
C PHE A 26 19.30 -14.96 8.53
N HIS A 27 20.29 -14.47 7.77
CA HIS A 27 21.48 -13.87 8.35
C HIS A 27 21.19 -12.59 9.17
N SER A 28 20.22 -11.79 8.75
CA SER A 28 19.84 -10.53 9.41
C SER A 28 18.79 -10.70 10.51
N LEU A 29 17.90 -11.69 10.36
CA LEU A 29 16.66 -11.80 11.16
C LEU A 29 16.55 -13.12 11.93
N GLY A 30 17.49 -14.05 11.76
CA GLY A 30 17.50 -15.33 12.45
C GLY A 30 16.45 -16.32 11.96
N ASP A 31 16.18 -17.32 12.80
CA ASP A 31 15.23 -18.39 12.52
C ASP A 31 13.77 -17.90 12.52
N LEU A 32 12.98 -18.54 11.67
CA LEU A 32 11.51 -18.48 11.72
C LEU A 32 11.02 -19.44 12.80
N VAL A 33 10.28 -18.92 13.78
CA VAL A 33 9.69 -19.70 14.88
C VAL A 33 8.17 -19.65 14.78
N ASP A 34 7.52 -20.81 14.77
CA ASP A 34 6.05 -20.90 14.77
C ASP A 34 5.47 -20.21 16.01
N SER A 35 4.63 -19.21 15.77
CA SER A 35 3.98 -18.47 16.84
C SER A 35 2.70 -19.12 17.36
N ASN A 36 2.24 -20.21 16.75
CA ASN A 36 0.94 -20.85 16.97
C ASN A 36 -0.25 -19.88 16.85
N ARG A 37 -0.10 -18.84 16.01
CA ARG A 37 -1.12 -17.80 15.80
C ARG A 37 -1.69 -17.87 14.40
N LYS A 38 -2.99 -17.57 14.30
CA LYS A 38 -3.69 -17.30 13.04
C LYS A 38 -3.84 -15.80 12.85
N GLY A 39 -3.86 -15.34 11.61
CA GLY A 39 -4.05 -13.90 11.35
C GLY A 39 -4.01 -13.55 9.88
N ARG A 40 -4.67 -12.44 9.53
CA ARG A 40 -4.72 -11.90 8.15
C ARG A 40 -5.18 -12.90 7.08
N GLY A 41 -6.01 -13.86 7.46
CA GLY A 41 -6.50 -14.89 6.54
C GLY A 41 -5.53 -16.06 6.35
N PHE A 42 -4.60 -16.29 7.27
CA PHE A 42 -3.67 -17.42 7.27
C PHE A 42 -3.79 -18.27 8.53
N GLU A 43 -3.58 -19.57 8.37
CA GLU A 43 -3.62 -20.56 9.44
C GLU A 43 -2.33 -20.60 10.25
N ASN A 44 -1.21 -20.19 9.66
CA ASN A 44 0.09 -20.21 10.33
C ASN A 44 0.84 -18.89 10.15
N ILE A 45 1.60 -18.54 11.19
CA ILE A 45 2.48 -17.37 11.22
C ILE A 45 3.76 -17.78 11.93
N ASP A 46 4.87 -17.79 11.19
CA ASP A 46 6.20 -17.84 11.79
C ASP A 46 6.70 -16.41 12.04
N VAL A 47 7.40 -16.21 13.15
CA VAL A 47 7.96 -14.92 13.57
C VAL A 47 9.46 -15.08 13.78
N ALA A 48 10.23 -14.09 13.33
CA ALA A 48 11.67 -14.01 13.55
C ALA A 48 12.04 -12.75 14.34
N LEU A 49 13.34 -12.43 14.41
CA LEU A 49 13.82 -11.23 15.10
C LEU A 49 13.21 -9.96 14.51
N ASN A 50 13.16 -8.90 15.34
CA ASN A 50 12.62 -7.59 14.97
C ASN A 50 11.19 -7.63 14.41
N GLU A 51 10.39 -8.61 14.86
CA GLU A 51 8.99 -8.81 14.48
C GLU A 51 8.76 -9.06 12.97
N ALA A 52 9.76 -9.57 12.24
CA ALA A 52 9.55 -10.05 10.88
C ALA A 52 8.63 -11.29 10.88
N LYS A 53 7.70 -11.35 9.92
CA LYS A 53 6.65 -12.38 9.91
C LYS A 53 6.55 -13.07 8.56
N PHE A 54 6.33 -14.38 8.62
CA PHE A 54 6.03 -15.25 7.48
C PHE A 54 4.64 -15.87 7.68
N TYR A 55 3.70 -15.51 6.83
CA TYR A 55 2.34 -16.03 6.82
C TYR A 55 2.20 -17.06 5.71
N TYR A 56 1.68 -18.24 6.03
CA TYR A 56 1.51 -19.33 5.08
C TYR A 56 0.24 -20.14 5.42
N ASN A 57 -0.15 -21.04 4.51
CA ASN A 57 -1.41 -21.78 4.58
C ASN A 57 -2.63 -20.85 4.67
N PRO A 58 -3.03 -20.21 3.56
CA PRO A 58 -4.16 -19.29 3.56
C PRO A 58 -5.46 -20.01 3.96
N ILE A 59 -6.23 -19.41 4.85
CA ILE A 59 -7.55 -19.89 5.27
C ILE A 59 -8.46 -19.84 4.06
N GLN A 60 -8.78 -21.01 3.52
CA GLN A 60 -9.70 -21.12 2.39
C GLN A 60 -11.13 -20.91 2.85
N SER A 61 -11.86 -20.05 2.14
CA SER A 61 -13.31 -19.99 2.32
C SER A 61 -13.91 -21.30 1.80
N LYS A 62 -14.45 -22.13 2.69
CA LYS A 62 -15.10 -23.43 2.42
C LYS A 62 -16.28 -23.39 1.43
N THR A 63 -16.53 -22.26 0.77
CA THR A 63 -17.78 -21.95 0.06
C THR A 63 -17.90 -22.53 -1.34
N LYS A 64 -16.88 -23.22 -1.89
CA LYS A 64 -17.01 -23.89 -3.21
C LYS A 64 -16.16 -25.16 -3.27
N GLU A 65 -16.82 -26.31 -3.33
CA GLU A 65 -16.24 -27.67 -3.36
C GLU A 65 -15.36 -28.00 -4.59
N ASN A 66 -15.02 -27.03 -5.45
CA ASN A 66 -14.26 -27.27 -6.69
C ASN A 66 -13.28 -26.13 -7.04
N VAL A 67 -12.85 -25.31 -6.08
CA VAL A 67 -11.86 -24.25 -6.35
C VAL A 67 -10.48 -24.78 -6.01
N GLU A 68 -9.59 -24.83 -7.00
CA GLU A 68 -8.17 -25.12 -6.80
C GLU A 68 -7.63 -24.32 -5.62
N VAL A 69 -6.99 -25.02 -4.68
CA VAL A 69 -6.28 -24.44 -3.55
C VAL A 69 -5.23 -23.49 -4.10
N LYS A 70 -5.48 -22.18 -3.97
CA LYS A 70 -4.47 -21.18 -4.31
C LYS A 70 -3.43 -21.17 -3.21
N GLU A 71 -2.31 -21.84 -3.43
CA GLU A 71 -1.13 -21.75 -2.58
C GLU A 71 -0.48 -20.38 -2.73
N TYR A 72 -0.25 -19.71 -1.60
CA TYR A 72 0.55 -18.50 -1.52
C TYR A 72 1.00 -18.27 -0.09
N PHE A 73 2.06 -17.48 0.05
CA PHE A 73 2.56 -16.99 1.33
C PHE A 73 2.75 -15.48 1.30
N HIS A 74 2.94 -14.89 2.47
CA HIS A 74 3.16 -13.46 2.64
C HIS A 74 4.27 -13.19 3.64
N PHE A 75 5.17 -12.27 3.30
CA PHE A 75 6.17 -11.75 4.23
C PHE A 75 5.82 -10.32 4.63
N GLU A 76 6.06 -10.00 5.91
CA GLU A 76 5.93 -8.66 6.48
C GLU A 76 7.15 -8.30 7.31
N PHE A 77 7.74 -7.14 7.00
CA PHE A 77 8.90 -6.57 7.67
C PHE A 77 8.50 -5.20 8.24
N THR A 78 8.65 -5.06 9.56
CA THR A 78 8.41 -3.80 10.26
C THR A 78 9.59 -2.84 10.04
N GLY A 79 9.49 -1.62 10.55
CA GLY A 79 10.60 -0.66 10.50
C GLY A 79 11.88 -1.19 11.13
N GLN A 80 11.77 -1.93 12.24
CA GLN A 80 12.93 -2.54 12.89
C GLN A 80 13.51 -3.69 12.07
N SER A 81 12.64 -4.52 11.44
CA SER A 81 13.13 -5.60 10.59
C SER A 81 13.84 -5.04 9.35
N CYS A 82 13.28 -4.01 8.72
CA CYS A 82 13.89 -3.37 7.56
C CYS A 82 15.22 -2.68 7.92
N ASP A 83 15.33 -2.07 9.10
CA ASP A 83 16.58 -1.45 9.56
C ASP A 83 17.70 -2.50 9.77
N ALA A 84 17.38 -3.78 9.94
CA ALA A 84 18.34 -4.89 10.09
C ALA A 84 18.73 -5.58 8.77
N ILE A 85 17.98 -5.35 7.70
CA ILE A 85 18.24 -5.94 6.37
C ILE A 85 19.11 -4.97 5.56
N ALA A 86 20.22 -5.46 5.00
CA ALA A 86 21.02 -4.68 4.07
C ALA A 86 20.17 -4.26 2.85
N PRO A 87 20.14 -2.96 2.47
CA PRO A 87 19.25 -2.45 1.42
C PRO A 87 19.30 -3.25 0.12
N GLU A 88 20.50 -3.70 -0.29
CA GLU A 88 20.74 -4.42 -1.54
C GLU A 88 19.96 -5.74 -1.61
N TYR A 89 19.61 -6.35 -0.47
CA TYR A 89 18.82 -7.58 -0.46
C TYR A 89 17.38 -7.38 -0.93
N PHE A 90 16.79 -6.19 -0.75
CA PHE A 90 15.45 -5.93 -1.29
C PHE A 90 15.45 -5.90 -2.82
N ALA A 91 16.47 -5.30 -3.45
CA ALA A 91 16.61 -5.31 -4.91
C ALA A 91 16.90 -6.72 -5.44
N LYS A 92 17.85 -7.44 -4.83
CA LYS A 92 18.18 -8.83 -5.21
C LYS A 92 16.99 -9.78 -5.07
N LEU A 93 16.18 -9.60 -4.02
CA LEU A 93 14.94 -10.33 -3.84
C LEU A 93 13.95 -10.03 -4.98
N PHE A 94 13.76 -8.75 -5.31
CA PHE A 94 12.83 -8.34 -6.36
C PHE A 94 13.23 -8.93 -7.73
N GLU A 95 14.52 -8.89 -8.06
CA GLU A 95 15.10 -9.52 -9.24
C GLU A 95 14.86 -11.04 -9.23
N PHE A 96 15.17 -11.71 -8.10
CA PHE A 96 14.96 -13.14 -7.94
C PHE A 96 13.49 -13.55 -8.12
N LEU A 97 12.56 -12.82 -7.50
CA LEU A 97 11.12 -13.06 -7.65
C LEU A 97 10.66 -12.85 -9.09
N SER A 98 11.16 -11.82 -9.77
CA SER A 98 10.87 -11.54 -11.18
C SER A 98 11.36 -12.65 -12.12
N ALA A 99 12.52 -13.25 -11.81
CA ALA A 99 13.09 -14.35 -12.57
C ALA A 99 12.50 -15.74 -12.22
N SER A 100 11.76 -15.85 -11.10
CA SER A 100 11.29 -17.14 -10.58
C SER A 100 10.15 -17.79 -11.37
N GLY A 101 9.47 -17.02 -12.23
CA GLY A 101 8.25 -17.47 -12.92
C GLY A 101 7.00 -17.51 -12.04
N HIS A 102 7.13 -17.31 -10.72
CA HIS A 102 5.99 -17.21 -9.81
C HIS A 102 5.35 -15.82 -9.87
N ARG A 103 4.02 -15.77 -9.80
CA ARG A 103 3.31 -14.51 -9.63
C ARG A 103 3.55 -13.97 -8.22
N PHE A 104 4.00 -12.72 -8.11
CA PHE A 104 4.17 -12.05 -6.83
C PHE A 104 3.66 -10.60 -6.90
N ALA A 105 3.45 -9.99 -5.74
CA ALA A 105 3.11 -8.58 -5.62
C ALA A 105 3.71 -7.99 -4.34
N ILE A 106 4.29 -6.81 -4.44
CA ILE A 106 4.65 -6.03 -3.25
C ILE A 106 3.36 -5.40 -2.73
N LYS A 107 3.01 -5.68 -1.48
CA LYS A 107 1.77 -5.25 -0.84
C LYS A 107 1.93 -3.95 -0.07
N ARG A 108 3.13 -3.67 0.45
CA ARG A 108 3.43 -2.40 1.10
C ARG A 108 4.91 -2.07 1.01
N ILE A 109 5.21 -0.79 0.78
CA ILE A 109 6.54 -0.22 0.93
C ILE A 109 6.40 1.17 1.56
N ASP A 110 7.10 1.40 2.67
CA ASP A 110 7.16 2.71 3.32
C ASP A 110 8.56 3.29 3.11
N LEU A 111 8.66 4.46 2.48
CA LEU A 111 9.92 5.15 2.21
C LEU A 111 10.13 6.23 3.27
N ALA A 112 11.18 6.13 4.08
CA ALA A 112 11.48 7.05 5.16
C ALA A 112 12.65 7.98 4.85
N PHE A 113 12.44 9.26 5.12
CA PHE A 113 13.42 10.34 4.98
C PHE A 113 13.61 10.99 6.35
N ASP A 114 14.81 10.85 6.89
CA ASP A 114 15.19 11.34 8.21
C ASP A 114 15.77 12.75 8.10
N ASN A 115 15.69 13.50 9.21
CA ASN A 115 16.21 14.87 9.30
C ASN A 115 15.67 15.80 8.22
N VAL A 116 14.37 15.73 7.93
CA VAL A 116 13.76 16.66 6.97
C VAL A 116 13.78 18.09 7.56
N PRO A 117 13.99 19.13 6.74
CA PRO A 117 14.29 20.49 7.19
C PRO A 117 13.05 21.27 7.62
N PHE A 118 11.99 20.58 8.04
CA PHE A 118 10.72 21.15 8.47
C PHE A 118 10.12 20.29 9.58
N THR A 119 9.31 20.89 10.43
CA THR A 119 8.54 20.23 11.49
C THR A 119 7.18 19.73 10.97
N PRO A 120 6.51 18.81 11.70
CA PRO A 120 5.14 18.39 11.35
C PRO A 120 4.15 19.57 11.29
N ILE A 121 4.29 20.56 12.18
CA ILE A 121 3.46 21.76 12.19
C ILE A 121 3.72 22.64 10.97
N GLU A 122 4.98 22.92 10.63
CA GLU A 122 5.31 23.73 9.45
C GLU A 122 4.78 23.08 8.16
N PHE A 123 4.94 21.77 8.03
CA PHE A 123 4.38 21.00 6.91
C PHE A 123 2.85 21.12 6.84
N CYS A 124 2.16 20.99 7.97
CA CYS A 124 0.70 21.17 8.05
C CYS A 124 0.26 22.58 7.66
N LYS A 125 0.91 23.61 8.23
CA LYS A 125 0.64 25.02 7.94
C LYS A 125 0.82 25.36 6.47
N ALA A 126 1.88 24.85 5.84
CA ALA A 126 2.12 25.06 4.42
C ALA A 126 1.00 24.48 3.54
N ILE A 127 0.41 23.33 3.92
CA ILE A 127 -0.75 22.76 3.23
C ILE A 127 -1.99 23.62 3.43
N LEU A 128 -2.26 24.06 4.67
CA LEU A 128 -3.41 24.90 5.01
C LEU A 128 -3.35 26.28 4.34
N ASN A 129 -2.16 26.83 4.14
CA ASN A 129 -1.93 28.09 3.42
C ASN A 129 -1.95 27.93 1.90
N GLU A 130 -2.30 26.74 1.39
CA GLU A 130 -2.38 26.44 -0.04
C GLU A 130 -1.06 26.61 -0.81
N PHE A 131 0.08 26.34 -0.16
CA PHE A 131 1.39 26.39 -0.79
C PHE A 131 1.73 25.09 -1.55
N CYS A 132 0.78 24.17 -1.69
CA CYS A 132 1.01 22.87 -2.31
C CYS A 132 -0.06 22.47 -3.32
N THR A 133 0.38 21.72 -4.33
CA THR A 133 -0.46 20.85 -5.14
C THR A 133 -0.28 19.41 -4.64
N THR A 134 -1.37 18.69 -4.41
CA THR A 134 -1.32 17.32 -3.91
C THR A 134 -2.39 16.45 -4.58
N LEU A 135 -2.11 15.15 -4.69
CA LEU A 135 -3.07 14.15 -5.15
C LEU A 135 -3.96 13.64 -4.00
N ALA A 136 -3.68 14.05 -2.76
CA ALA A 136 -4.53 13.80 -1.61
C ALA A 136 -5.71 14.78 -1.59
N LYS A 137 -6.83 14.36 -1.00
CA LYS A 137 -7.89 15.32 -0.67
C LYS A 137 -7.49 16.15 0.53
N ARG A 138 -7.74 17.46 0.52
CA ARG A 138 -7.43 18.36 1.64
C ARG A 138 -8.11 17.93 2.95
N GLU A 139 -9.33 17.36 2.87
CA GLU A 139 -10.06 16.83 4.03
C GLU A 139 -9.36 15.67 4.77
N SER A 140 -8.36 15.04 4.13
CA SER A 140 -7.57 13.98 4.76
C SER A 140 -6.38 14.49 5.58
N LEU A 141 -6.14 15.81 5.59
CA LEU A 141 -5.12 16.42 6.43
C LEU A 141 -5.52 16.26 7.91
N SER A 142 -4.64 15.70 8.72
CA SER A 142 -4.83 15.63 10.17
C SER A 142 -3.53 15.83 10.91
N ILE A 143 -3.63 16.44 12.10
CA ILE A 143 -2.50 16.64 13.00
C ILE A 143 -2.82 15.98 14.34
N VAL A 144 -1.88 15.21 14.85
CA VAL A 144 -1.94 14.58 16.16
C VAL A 144 -0.81 15.15 16.99
N GLN A 145 -1.14 15.70 18.16
CA GLN A 145 -0.20 16.29 19.10
C GLN A 145 -0.31 15.56 20.43
N ALA A 146 0.82 15.12 20.95
CA ALA A 146 0.95 14.48 22.25
C ALA A 146 2.08 15.20 23.02
N PRO A 147 1.80 16.38 23.60
CA PRO A 147 2.82 17.24 24.19
C PRO A 147 3.55 16.61 25.38
N TYR A 148 2.91 15.65 26.06
CA TYR A 148 3.48 14.94 27.21
C TYR A 148 3.95 13.52 26.87
N ALA A 149 3.86 13.09 25.61
CA ALA A 149 4.37 11.78 25.21
C ALA A 149 5.90 11.84 25.11
N PRO A 150 6.61 10.85 25.69
CA PRO A 150 8.05 10.74 25.52
C PRO A 150 8.40 10.38 24.08
N ARG A 151 9.45 11.00 23.57
CA ARG A 151 10.11 10.68 22.31
C ARG A 151 11.17 9.62 22.55
N GLU A 152 11.66 9.00 21.48
CA GLU A 152 12.74 8.00 21.56
C GLU A 152 14.09 8.61 22.01
N ASP A 153 14.27 9.93 21.89
CA ASP A 153 15.45 10.66 22.36
C ASP A 153 15.34 11.14 23.83
N GLY A 154 14.26 10.77 24.52
CA GLY A 154 14.00 11.15 25.90
C GLY A 154 13.38 12.54 26.10
N GLN A 155 13.21 13.35 25.04
CA GLN A 155 12.49 14.61 25.13
C GLN A 155 10.97 14.40 25.16
N LEU A 156 10.22 15.39 25.63
CA LEU A 156 8.76 15.38 25.59
C LEU A 156 8.25 16.09 24.33
N GLY A 157 7.10 15.65 23.85
CA GLY A 157 6.36 16.33 22.78
C GLY A 157 6.48 15.60 21.45
N CYS A 158 5.41 14.88 21.10
CA CYS A 158 5.30 14.20 19.83
C CYS A 158 4.25 14.89 18.96
N GLU A 159 4.61 15.14 17.71
CA GLU A 159 3.74 15.71 16.70
C GLU A 159 3.74 14.79 15.48
N THR A 160 2.59 14.62 14.87
CA THR A 160 2.47 13.91 13.61
C THR A 160 1.44 14.57 12.73
N CYS A 161 1.85 14.95 11.53
CA CYS A 161 0.97 15.40 10.46
C CYS A 161 0.77 14.25 9.46
N TYR A 162 -0.48 13.97 9.09
CA TYR A 162 -0.85 13.02 8.06
C TYR A 162 -1.53 13.76 6.91
N ILE A 163 -1.24 13.37 5.67
CA ILE A 163 -1.99 13.77 4.48
C ILE A 163 -2.26 12.54 3.61
N GLY A 164 -3.52 12.30 3.30
CA GLY A 164 -4.02 11.06 2.69
C GLY A 164 -4.63 10.10 3.70
N ASP A 165 -5.54 9.23 3.22
CA ASP A 165 -6.22 8.25 4.07
C ASP A 165 -5.36 7.00 4.28
N LYS A 166 -5.33 6.47 5.51
CA LYS A 166 -4.60 5.23 5.83
C LYS A 166 -5.09 4.01 5.05
N SER A 167 -6.28 4.01 4.49
CA SER A 167 -6.85 2.94 3.63
C SER A 167 -6.56 3.15 2.13
N SER A 168 -6.00 4.31 1.77
CA SER A 168 -5.62 4.60 0.39
C SER A 168 -4.34 3.87 -0.02
N MET A 169 -4.07 3.84 -1.33
CA MET A 169 -2.85 3.24 -1.88
C MET A 169 -1.59 4.04 -1.55
N ARG A 170 -1.72 5.31 -1.14
CA ARG A 170 -0.59 6.13 -0.70
C ARG A 170 -0.99 7.28 0.20
N PHE A 171 -0.19 7.54 1.23
CA PHE A 171 -0.31 8.70 2.10
C PHE A 171 1.07 9.11 2.62
N ILE A 172 1.17 10.34 3.12
CA ILE A 172 2.38 10.83 3.78
C ILE A 172 2.11 11.01 5.27
N ARG A 173 3.11 10.69 6.08
CA ARG A 173 3.20 11.10 7.49
C ARG A 173 4.49 11.86 7.74
N VAL A 174 4.41 12.97 8.47
CA VAL A 174 5.57 13.73 8.94
C VAL A 174 5.50 13.77 10.46
N TYR A 175 6.52 13.28 11.15
CA TYR A 175 6.50 13.15 12.61
C TYR A 175 7.88 13.31 13.24
N ASN A 176 7.91 13.60 14.54
CA ASN A 176 9.15 13.85 15.28
C ASN A 176 9.38 12.87 16.46
N LEU A 177 8.64 11.77 16.53
CA LEU A 177 8.71 10.76 17.62
C LEU A 177 10.15 10.26 17.89
N ARG A 178 11.02 10.23 16.88
CA ARG A 178 12.38 9.68 16.96
C ARG A 178 13.47 10.67 17.39
N GLY A 179 13.11 11.86 17.84
CA GLY A 179 14.07 12.94 18.15
C GLY A 179 14.40 13.88 16.99
N PHE A 180 14.35 13.39 15.75
CA PHE A 180 14.39 14.19 14.53
C PHE A 180 13.04 14.17 13.79
N THR A 181 12.82 15.13 12.88
CA THR A 181 11.65 15.06 11.99
C THR A 181 11.90 14.08 10.86
N ARG A 182 10.95 13.16 10.68
CA ARG A 182 10.91 12.19 9.60
C ARG A 182 9.71 12.45 8.70
N LEU A 183 9.91 12.37 7.39
CA LEU A 183 8.84 12.20 6.42
C LEU A 183 8.80 10.73 5.98
N GLU A 184 7.62 10.13 5.95
CA GLU A 184 7.41 8.82 5.34
C GLU A 184 6.34 8.86 4.28
N MET A 185 6.65 8.30 3.11
CA MET A 185 5.68 8.00 2.07
C MET A 185 5.30 6.53 2.15
N VAL A 186 4.07 6.26 2.54
CA VAL A 186 3.51 4.91 2.62
C VAL A 186 2.86 4.59 1.29
N CYS A 187 3.22 3.47 0.67
CA CYS A 187 2.62 2.95 -0.56
C CYS A 187 2.07 1.54 -0.32
N ARG A 188 0.92 1.22 -0.93
CA ARG A 188 0.24 -0.08 -0.77
C ARG A 188 -0.23 -0.67 -2.10
N ASP A 189 -0.42 -1.98 -2.10
CA ASP A 189 -0.94 -2.77 -3.22
C ASP A 189 -0.20 -2.44 -4.53
N GLU A 190 -0.93 -2.18 -5.61
CA GLU A 190 -0.37 -1.85 -6.92
C GLU A 190 0.64 -0.70 -6.85
N ARG A 191 0.38 0.34 -6.02
CA ARG A 191 1.34 1.44 -5.86
C ARG A 191 2.63 0.98 -5.21
N ALA A 192 2.56 0.09 -4.23
CA ALA A 192 3.76 -0.45 -3.59
C ALA A 192 4.61 -1.26 -4.58
N HIS A 193 3.97 -2.09 -5.39
CA HIS A 193 4.66 -2.87 -6.43
C HIS A 193 5.36 -1.99 -7.45
N VAL A 194 4.66 -0.99 -7.99
CA VAL A 194 5.23 -0.11 -9.01
C VAL A 194 6.36 0.78 -8.44
N VAL A 195 6.22 1.26 -7.20
CA VAL A 195 7.28 2.03 -6.53
C VAL A 195 8.50 1.14 -6.25
N ALA A 196 8.29 -0.10 -5.81
CA ALA A 196 9.38 -1.04 -5.61
C ALA A 196 10.09 -1.37 -6.94
N GLU A 197 9.33 -1.61 -8.00
CA GLU A 197 9.89 -1.85 -9.34
C GLU A 197 10.74 -0.69 -9.85
N ASP A 198 10.31 0.57 -9.63
CA ASP A 198 11.06 1.75 -10.05
C ASP A 198 12.34 1.93 -9.22
N ILE A 199 12.23 1.86 -7.89
CA ILE A 199 13.38 2.07 -6.99
C ILE A 199 14.44 0.96 -7.18
N PHE A 200 14.01 -0.31 -7.26
CA PHE A 200 14.93 -1.44 -7.30
C PHE A 200 15.63 -1.67 -8.64
N LYS A 201 15.28 -0.90 -9.68
CA LYS A 201 16.04 -0.85 -10.95
C LYS A 201 17.38 -0.13 -10.83
N TYR A 202 17.60 0.60 -9.74
CA TYR A 202 18.80 1.41 -9.55
C TYR A 202 19.64 0.91 -8.38
N GLU A 203 20.93 1.26 -8.42
CA GLU A 203 21.85 1.10 -7.30
C GLU A 203 21.36 1.85 -6.05
N TYR A 204 21.68 1.33 -4.86
CA TYR A 204 21.21 1.87 -3.58
C TYR A 204 21.52 3.38 -3.41
N SER A 205 22.67 3.83 -3.92
CA SER A 205 23.08 5.24 -3.90
C SER A 205 22.10 6.20 -4.60
N ARG A 206 21.28 5.69 -5.52
CA ARG A 206 20.28 6.48 -6.27
C ARG A 206 18.86 6.35 -5.71
N TRP A 207 18.62 5.45 -4.76
CA TRP A 207 17.27 5.23 -4.26
C TRP A 207 16.66 6.47 -3.62
N ASP A 208 17.45 7.29 -2.92
CA ASP A 208 16.98 8.53 -2.30
C ASP A 208 16.41 9.51 -3.33
N GLU A 209 17.12 9.71 -4.44
CA GLU A 209 16.71 10.56 -5.56
C GLU A 209 15.37 10.08 -6.15
N VAL A 210 15.29 8.79 -6.50
CA VAL A 210 14.10 8.17 -7.11
C VAL A 210 12.90 8.21 -6.16
N ALA A 211 13.12 7.88 -4.89
CA ALA A 211 12.09 7.91 -3.86
C ALA A 211 11.53 9.34 -3.64
N ARG A 212 12.38 10.38 -3.64
CA ARG A 212 11.91 11.77 -3.61
C ARG A 212 11.07 12.10 -4.83
N GLY A 213 11.38 11.55 -6.00
CA GLY A 213 10.55 11.69 -7.19
C GLY A 213 9.11 11.21 -6.98
N HIS A 214 8.90 10.10 -6.26
CA HIS A 214 7.54 9.66 -5.88
C HIS A 214 6.86 10.57 -4.87
N VAL A 215 7.61 11.14 -3.93
CA VAL A 215 7.10 12.13 -2.98
C VAL A 215 6.61 13.37 -3.72
N VAL A 216 7.44 13.93 -4.62
CA VAL A 216 7.10 15.08 -5.47
C VAL A 216 5.88 14.80 -6.35
N GLN A 217 5.77 13.57 -6.88
CA GLN A 217 4.60 13.17 -7.65
C GLN A 217 3.31 13.20 -6.82
N TYR A 218 3.39 12.92 -5.51
CA TYR A 218 2.23 12.89 -4.64
C TYR A 218 1.87 14.26 -4.07
N ILE A 219 2.87 15.03 -3.63
CA ILE A 219 2.72 16.38 -3.10
C ILE A 219 3.90 17.24 -3.55
N ARG A 220 3.60 18.45 -3.99
CA ARG A 220 4.60 19.44 -4.40
C ARG A 220 4.26 20.78 -3.78
N PHE A 221 5.19 21.35 -3.04
CA PHE A 221 5.07 22.73 -2.57
C PHE A 221 5.75 23.68 -3.54
N ASP A 222 5.26 24.92 -3.59
CA ASP A 222 5.94 26.01 -4.26
C ASP A 222 7.04 26.63 -3.38
N GLU A 223 7.74 27.61 -3.93
CA GLU A 223 8.90 28.27 -3.32
C GLU A 223 8.61 28.98 -1.99
N ARG A 224 7.34 29.30 -1.69
CA ARG A 224 6.96 29.94 -0.42
C ARG A 224 7.22 29.03 0.79
N PHE A 225 7.25 27.71 0.59
CA PHE A 225 7.72 26.76 1.60
C PHE A 225 9.18 26.36 1.32
N GLY A 226 10.12 27.29 1.47
CA GLY A 226 11.52 27.11 1.08
C GLY A 226 12.23 25.87 1.66
N GLN A 227 11.84 25.41 2.85
CA GLN A 227 12.31 24.15 3.44
C GLN A 227 12.02 22.93 2.53
N TRP A 228 10.90 22.95 1.80
CA TRP A 228 10.59 21.92 0.81
C TRP A 228 11.59 21.88 -0.32
N VAL A 229 12.03 23.03 -0.83
CA VAL A 229 13.04 23.11 -1.90
C VAL A 229 14.35 22.48 -1.45
N SER A 230 14.78 22.76 -0.21
CA SER A 230 15.96 22.12 0.39
C SER A 230 15.78 20.61 0.56
N PHE A 231 14.56 20.15 0.86
CA PHE A 231 14.27 18.73 0.98
C PHE A 231 14.27 18.03 -0.39
N VAL A 232 13.50 18.50 -1.36
CA VAL A 232 13.40 17.78 -2.65
C VAL A 232 14.67 17.91 -3.50
N GLY A 233 15.45 18.98 -3.31
CA GLY A 233 16.65 19.24 -4.08
C GLY A 233 16.35 19.27 -5.58
N SER A 234 17.10 18.49 -6.36
CA SER A 234 16.91 18.33 -7.81
C SER A 234 15.92 17.23 -8.20
N ALA A 235 15.23 16.60 -7.24
CA ALA A 235 14.35 15.48 -7.53
C ALA A 235 13.17 15.92 -8.43
N VAL A 236 13.02 15.24 -9.57
CA VAL A 236 11.93 15.45 -10.52
C VAL A 236 10.78 14.51 -10.18
N SER A 237 9.54 14.96 -10.38
CA SER A 237 8.34 14.11 -10.22
C SER A 237 8.48 12.81 -11.00
N ALA A 238 8.26 11.68 -10.32
CA ALA A 238 8.25 10.37 -10.96
C ALA A 238 7.18 10.31 -12.08
N ASN A 239 7.55 9.80 -13.25
CA ASN A 239 6.66 9.66 -14.39
C ASN A 239 5.98 8.28 -14.42
N ILE A 240 5.37 7.92 -13.30
CA ILE A 240 4.69 6.62 -13.16
C ILE A 240 3.19 6.83 -13.28
N LYS A 241 2.62 6.28 -14.36
CA LYS A 241 1.18 6.10 -14.49
C LYS A 241 0.84 4.72 -13.94
N ILE A 242 0.09 4.67 -12.84
CA ILE A 242 -0.62 3.44 -12.48
C ILE A 242 -1.82 3.32 -13.41
N SER A 243 -2.26 2.08 -13.66
CA SER A 243 -3.57 1.84 -14.26
C SER A 243 -4.60 2.76 -13.60
N SER A 244 -5.44 3.40 -14.41
CA SER A 244 -6.31 4.51 -14.00
C SER A 244 -6.98 4.21 -12.65
N ALA A 245 -7.00 5.17 -11.71
CA ALA A 245 -7.69 5.03 -10.41
C ALA A 245 -9.16 4.55 -10.54
N ARG A 246 -9.72 4.71 -11.75
CA ARG A 246 -11.03 4.23 -12.18
C ARG A 246 -11.07 2.69 -12.33
N VAL A 247 -10.01 2.04 -12.83
CA VAL A 247 -9.86 0.57 -12.90
C VAL A 247 -9.81 -0.03 -11.51
N VAL A 248 -8.99 0.53 -10.62
CA VAL A 248 -8.95 0.13 -9.20
C VAL A 248 -10.31 0.29 -8.53
N SER A 249 -11.02 1.38 -8.82
CA SER A 249 -12.38 1.62 -8.32
C SER A 249 -13.39 0.60 -8.85
N LEU A 250 -13.27 0.15 -10.10
CA LEU A 250 -14.07 -0.94 -10.67
C LEU A 250 -13.79 -2.26 -9.96
N SER A 251 -12.53 -2.67 -9.83
CA SER A 251 -12.17 -3.92 -9.16
C SER A 251 -12.63 -3.95 -7.70
N ARG A 252 -12.60 -2.80 -7.00
CA ARG A 252 -13.17 -2.69 -5.64
C ARG A 252 -14.69 -2.85 -5.61
N MET A 253 -15.39 -2.29 -6.61
CA MET A 253 -16.83 -2.43 -6.75
C MET A 253 -17.22 -3.88 -7.06
N GLU A 254 -16.48 -4.55 -7.93
CA GLU A 254 -16.64 -5.97 -8.25
C GLU A 254 -16.44 -6.83 -7.02
N ALA A 255 -15.33 -6.66 -6.28
CA ALA A 255 -15.07 -7.42 -5.06
C ALA A 255 -16.15 -7.21 -3.98
N TRP A 256 -16.69 -5.98 -3.86
CA TRP A 256 -17.82 -5.71 -2.98
C TRP A 256 -19.09 -6.43 -3.45
N PHE A 257 -19.37 -6.40 -4.76
CA PHE A 257 -20.53 -7.05 -5.35
C PHE A 257 -20.46 -8.58 -5.18
N GLU A 258 -19.31 -9.18 -5.44
CA GLU A 258 -19.05 -10.60 -5.20
C GLU A 258 -19.25 -10.96 -3.72
N ARG A 259 -18.81 -10.11 -2.78
CA ARG A 259 -18.93 -10.43 -1.36
C ARG A 259 -20.34 -10.23 -0.79
N GLN A 260 -21.02 -9.16 -1.19
CA GLN A 260 -22.25 -8.70 -0.55
C GLN A 260 -23.51 -9.06 -1.32
N VAL A 261 -23.41 -9.17 -2.65
CA VAL A 261 -24.58 -9.26 -3.54
C VAL A 261 -24.70 -10.65 -4.18
N SER A 262 -23.59 -11.37 -4.36
CA SER A 262 -23.59 -12.67 -5.07
C SER A 262 -24.55 -13.72 -4.48
N VAL A 263 -24.58 -13.88 -3.16
CA VAL A 263 -25.45 -14.85 -2.47
C VAL A 263 -26.92 -14.45 -2.58
N ALA A 264 -27.22 -13.15 -2.43
CA ALA A 264 -28.58 -12.68 -2.60
C ALA A 264 -29.06 -12.87 -4.05
N LEU A 265 -28.17 -12.64 -5.03
CA LEU A 265 -28.46 -12.89 -6.44
C LEU A 265 -28.68 -14.37 -6.75
N SER A 266 -27.90 -15.28 -6.16
CA SER A 266 -28.08 -16.72 -6.41
C SER A 266 -29.45 -17.19 -5.93
N VAL A 267 -29.85 -16.82 -4.71
CA VAL A 267 -31.19 -17.11 -4.17
C VAL A 267 -32.28 -16.47 -5.05
N TYR A 268 -32.05 -15.23 -5.51
CA TYR A 268 -33.00 -14.54 -6.38
C TYR A 268 -33.22 -15.27 -7.71
N VAL A 269 -32.15 -15.83 -8.30
CA VAL A 269 -32.22 -16.64 -9.52
C VAL A 269 -32.92 -17.97 -9.28
N GLU A 270 -32.65 -18.64 -8.17
CA GLU A 270 -33.30 -19.91 -7.82
C GLU A 270 -34.82 -19.75 -7.62
N VAL A 271 -35.25 -18.67 -6.94
CA VAL A 271 -36.67 -18.44 -6.64
C VAL A 271 -37.47 -18.08 -7.88
N TRP A 272 -36.93 -17.23 -8.76
CA TRP A 272 -37.68 -16.70 -9.90
C TRP A 272 -37.40 -17.44 -11.21
N GLY A 273 -36.36 -18.27 -11.26
CA GLY A 273 -35.80 -18.80 -12.49
C GLY A 273 -34.96 -17.76 -13.23
N GLU A 274 -33.93 -18.23 -13.95
CA GLU A 274 -32.92 -17.39 -14.58
C GLU A 274 -33.49 -16.32 -15.52
N TYR A 275 -34.47 -16.69 -16.35
CA TYR A 275 -35.09 -15.78 -17.32
C TYR A 275 -35.82 -14.61 -16.62
N GLU A 276 -36.67 -14.92 -15.64
CA GLU A 276 -37.48 -13.92 -14.94
C GLU A 276 -36.61 -13.07 -14.00
N ALA A 277 -35.64 -13.69 -13.31
CA ALA A 277 -34.66 -12.99 -12.50
C ALA A 277 -33.88 -11.95 -13.32
N ASN A 278 -33.38 -12.34 -14.51
CA ASN A 278 -32.69 -11.43 -15.42
C ASN A 278 -33.60 -10.29 -15.91
N ARG A 279 -34.86 -10.58 -16.24
CA ARG A 279 -35.85 -9.56 -16.64
C ARG A 279 -36.05 -8.52 -15.52
N ARG A 280 -36.18 -8.98 -14.28
CA ARG A 280 -36.36 -8.12 -13.10
C ARG A 280 -35.09 -7.34 -12.75
N LEU A 281 -33.93 -7.96 -12.83
CA LEU A 281 -32.63 -7.30 -12.62
C LEU A 281 -32.44 -6.15 -13.61
N LYS A 282 -32.76 -6.38 -14.90
CA LYS A 282 -32.76 -5.31 -15.92
C LYS A 282 -33.68 -4.15 -15.54
N SER A 283 -34.84 -4.42 -14.93
CA SER A 283 -35.74 -3.38 -14.44
C SER A 283 -35.14 -2.59 -13.26
N ILE A 284 -34.51 -3.27 -12.30
CA ILE A 284 -33.80 -2.64 -11.18
C ILE A 284 -32.66 -1.75 -11.71
N ILE A 285 -31.88 -2.25 -12.65
CA ILE A 285 -30.80 -1.50 -13.30
C ILE A 285 -31.38 -0.26 -13.99
N ARG A 286 -32.45 -0.37 -14.79
CA ARG A 286 -33.10 0.81 -15.41
C ARG A 286 -33.55 1.84 -14.38
N LYS A 287 -34.14 1.41 -13.25
CA LYS A 287 -34.51 2.31 -12.14
C LYS A 287 -33.29 2.94 -11.46
N ALA A 288 -32.17 2.24 -11.39
CA ALA A 288 -30.92 2.79 -10.86
C ALA A 288 -30.26 3.77 -11.83
N LEU A 289 -30.38 3.55 -13.15
CA LEU A 289 -29.86 4.44 -14.18
C LEU A 289 -30.50 5.83 -14.14
N SER A 290 -31.75 5.93 -13.70
CA SER A 290 -32.50 7.19 -13.56
C SER A 290 -32.21 7.94 -12.24
N ARG A 291 -31.42 7.36 -11.33
CA ARG A 291 -31.02 8.03 -10.08
C ARG A 291 -29.73 8.82 -10.30
N ASP A 292 -29.45 9.76 -9.38
CA ASP A 292 -28.17 10.45 -9.39
C ASP A 292 -27.02 9.45 -9.17
N ARG A 293 -26.09 9.44 -10.13
CA ARG A 293 -24.89 8.61 -10.15
C ARG A 293 -23.61 9.46 -10.16
N SER A 294 -23.72 10.75 -9.80
CA SER A 294 -22.61 11.70 -9.69
C SER A 294 -21.45 11.15 -8.86
N ARG A 295 -21.75 10.39 -7.80
CA ARG A 295 -20.77 9.68 -6.95
C ARG A 295 -19.88 8.69 -7.72
N TYR A 296 -20.35 8.15 -8.85
CA TYR A 296 -19.62 7.20 -9.69
C TYR A 296 -19.16 7.81 -11.02
N SER A 297 -19.28 9.12 -11.19
CA SER A 297 -18.92 9.84 -12.43
C SER A 297 -17.52 9.51 -12.93
N ALA A 298 -16.53 9.42 -12.05
CA ALA A 298 -15.16 9.05 -12.41
C ALA A 298 -15.05 7.65 -13.03
N VAL A 299 -15.84 6.67 -12.56
CA VAL A 299 -15.85 5.31 -13.11
C VAL A 299 -16.63 5.27 -14.42
N LEU A 300 -17.78 5.95 -14.49
CA LEU A 300 -18.62 6.01 -15.68
C LEU A 300 -17.91 6.69 -16.88
N GLN A 301 -16.96 7.59 -16.62
CA GLN A 301 -16.11 8.17 -17.66
C GLN A 301 -15.23 7.14 -18.38
N LEU A 302 -14.93 5.96 -17.80
CA LEU A 302 -14.24 4.88 -18.52
C LEU A 302 -15.11 4.28 -19.63
N ALA A 303 -16.38 4.02 -19.32
CA ALA A 303 -17.33 3.44 -20.28
C ALA A 303 -17.57 4.37 -21.48
N ASN A 304 -17.56 5.69 -21.26
CA ASN A 304 -17.76 6.69 -22.31
C ASN A 304 -16.51 6.99 -23.14
N ALA A 305 -15.32 6.64 -22.64
CA ALA A 305 -14.05 6.91 -23.33
C ALA A 305 -13.68 5.83 -24.37
N GLY A 306 -14.54 4.84 -24.62
CA GLY A 306 -14.29 3.76 -25.58
C GLY A 306 -13.14 2.82 -25.20
N GLY A 307 -12.66 2.87 -23.95
CA GLY A 307 -11.64 1.96 -23.45
C GLY A 307 -12.22 0.56 -23.32
N MET A 308 -11.97 -0.30 -24.32
CA MET A 308 -11.87 -1.73 -24.01
C MET A 308 -10.81 -1.88 -22.91
N LEU A 309 -11.20 -2.58 -21.84
CA LEU A 309 -10.29 -3.03 -20.78
C LEU A 309 -9.13 -3.83 -21.37
#